data_AF-A0A834A957-F1
#
_entry.id   AF-A0A834A957-F1
#
_cell.length_a   1.000
_cell.length_b   1.000
_cell.length_c   1.000
_cell.angle_alpha   90.00
_cell.angle_beta   90.00
_cell.angle_gamma   90.00
#
_symmetry.space_group_name_H-M   'P 1'
#
loop_
_entity.id
_entity.type
_entity.pdbx_description
1 polymer ?
#
loop_
_entity_poly.entity_id
_entity_poly.type
_entity_poly.pdbx_seq_one_letter_code
_entity_poly.pdbx_strand_id
1 'polypeptide(L)'
;MVARLLLRAWPRGPAVGLGAPRRPLSADSGRGQFLQRSIVPTMHYQDSLPRLPIPKLEDTIRRYLSAQKPLLDDEQFRKTEELCKSFENGIGQELHKQLVAQDKQNKHTSYISGPWFDMYLTARDSIVLNFNPFMAFNPDPKPEYNDQLTRATNMTVSAVRFMKTLRAGLLEPEVFHLNPVKSDTDTFKRLIRFVPSSLSWYGAYLVNAYPLDMSQYFRLFNSTRLPRPSRDELITDDKARHLLVLRKGNFYVFDVLDQDGNIVSASEIQAHLKYILSDNSPAPEFPLAYLTSENRDVWAELRQKLESGGNEEALRKVDSAVFCLCLDDFPIKDLVHLSHNMLHGDGSNRWFDKSFNLIIAKDGTAAVHFEHAWGDGVAVLRFFNEVFKDSTQAPAITPQGQPASTDSSVAVQKLQFRLNDALKTGISAAKEKFDATMKTLTIDFIQFHRGGKEFLKKQKLSPDSVAQLAFQMAFLRQYGKTVATYESCSTAAFKHGRTETIRPASVFTRRCSEAFVREPSKHSQGFDRHLFALRYLAAAKGVALPELYLDPAYRQINHNILSTSTLTSPAVNIGGFAPVVPDGFGIGYAVHDNWIGCNVSCYPGRNAREFLQCVHKALEDMFDAMEGKSIKT
;
A
#
# COMPACT_ATOMS: atom_id res chain seq x y z
N MET A 1 -37.52 -42.27 -30.89
CA MET A 1 -37.04 -41.85 -32.23
C MET A 1 -36.29 -40.54 -32.01
N VAL A 2 -35.06 -40.30 -32.49
CA VAL A 2 -34.25 -41.01 -33.50
C VAL A 2 -32.86 -41.32 -32.91
N ALA A 3 -32.20 -42.36 -33.42
CA ALA A 3 -30.82 -42.72 -33.06
C ALA A 3 -29.99 -43.09 -34.30
N ARG A 4 -28.67 -43.04 -34.13
CA ARG A 4 -27.57 -43.67 -34.91
C ARG A 4 -26.83 -42.87 -36.00
N LEU A 5 -25.49 -42.94 -35.85
CA LEU A 5 -24.41 -43.00 -36.84
C LEU A 5 -24.15 -41.71 -37.66
N LEU A 6 -22.92 -41.19 -37.67
CA LEU A 6 -21.73 -41.87 -38.23
C LEU A 6 -20.41 -41.56 -37.49
N LEU A 7 -19.51 -42.55 -37.50
CA LEU A 7 -18.12 -42.50 -37.02
C LEU A 7 -17.20 -42.93 -38.17
N ARG A 8 -16.16 -42.13 -38.47
CA ARG A 8 -14.90 -42.46 -39.18
C ARG A 8 -14.12 -41.15 -39.41
N ALA A 9 -12.79 -41.08 -39.44
CA ALA A 9 -11.70 -41.88 -38.84
C ALA A 9 -10.38 -41.14 -39.15
N TRP A 10 -9.41 -41.07 -38.23
CA TRP A 10 -7.96 -40.96 -38.53
C TRP A 10 -7.08 -41.23 -37.28
N PRO A 11 -5.77 -41.54 -37.44
CA PRO A 11 -5.15 -42.68 -36.77
C PRO A 11 -4.40 -42.41 -35.44
N ARG A 12 -4.00 -43.51 -34.78
CA ARG A 12 -3.38 -43.56 -33.44
C ARG A 12 -1.85 -43.45 -33.44
N GLY A 13 -1.31 -42.85 -32.39
CA GLY A 13 0.04 -43.08 -31.83
C GLY A 13 -0.06 -43.68 -30.41
N PRO A 14 1.03 -44.22 -29.82
CA PRO A 14 0.94 -45.34 -28.86
C PRO A 14 0.53 -44.99 -27.42
N ALA A 15 0.09 -46.02 -26.70
CA ALA A 15 -0.49 -45.95 -25.36
C ALA A 15 0.56 -45.76 -24.24
N VAL A 16 0.15 -45.05 -23.18
CA VAL A 16 0.87 -44.99 -21.89
C VAL A 16 0.20 -45.95 -20.90
N GLY A 17 1.02 -46.68 -20.14
CA GLY A 17 0.61 -47.81 -19.31
C GLY A 17 -0.19 -47.46 -18.05
N LEU A 18 -0.77 -48.51 -17.46
CA LEU A 18 -1.62 -48.46 -16.28
C LEU A 18 -0.84 -48.21 -14.97
N GLY A 19 -1.42 -47.38 -14.11
CA GLY A 19 -1.50 -47.63 -12.67
C GLY A 19 -0.20 -47.58 -11.83
N ALA A 20 0.20 -46.36 -11.42
CA ALA A 20 0.88 -46.19 -10.14
C ALA A 20 -0.17 -45.88 -9.05
N PRO A 21 -0.10 -46.50 -7.85
CA PRO A 21 -1.10 -46.28 -6.81
C PRO A 21 -1.00 -44.85 -6.25
N ARG A 22 -2.09 -44.08 -6.34
CA ARG A 22 -2.20 -42.81 -5.61
C ARG A 22 -2.15 -43.11 -4.11
N ARG A 23 -1.01 -42.81 -3.47
CA ARG A 23 -0.97 -42.69 -2.01
C ARG A 23 -2.06 -41.69 -1.58
N PRO A 24 -2.89 -42.00 -0.57
CA PRO A 24 -3.75 -41.00 0.03
C PRO A 24 -2.87 -39.88 0.57
N LEU A 25 -3.17 -38.63 0.21
CA LEU A 25 -2.64 -37.48 0.94
C LEU A 25 -3.09 -37.65 2.39
N SER A 26 -2.14 -37.77 3.32
CA SER A 26 -2.48 -37.84 4.74
C SER A 26 -3.19 -36.53 5.11
N ALA A 27 -4.28 -36.63 5.88
CA ALA A 27 -5.12 -35.47 6.20
C ALA A 27 -4.39 -34.36 6.99
N ASP A 28 -3.18 -34.66 7.48
CA ASP A 28 -2.36 -33.80 8.34
C ASP A 28 -1.28 -33.02 7.57
N SER A 29 -0.84 -33.49 6.38
CA SER A 29 0.26 -32.87 5.61
C SER A 29 -0.04 -31.44 5.10
N GLY A 30 -1.27 -30.98 5.26
CA GLY A 30 -1.77 -29.75 4.66
C GLY A 30 -2.03 -28.57 5.60
N ARG A 31 -2.04 -28.75 6.93
CA ARG A 31 -2.42 -27.67 7.87
C ARG A 31 -1.32 -26.64 8.10
N GLY A 32 -0.04 -27.04 8.08
CA GLY A 32 1.08 -26.12 8.34
C GLY A 32 1.46 -25.19 7.18
N GLN A 33 1.01 -25.49 5.95
CA GLN A 33 1.57 -24.95 4.70
C GLN A 33 0.75 -23.82 4.05
N PHE A 34 -0.52 -23.65 4.42
CA PHE A 34 -1.46 -22.69 3.84
C PHE A 34 -2.37 -22.12 4.92
N LEU A 35 -2.63 -20.80 4.90
CA LEU A 35 -3.50 -20.12 5.88
C LEU A 35 -4.97 -20.03 5.43
N GLN A 36 -5.26 -20.26 4.15
CA GLN A 36 -6.62 -20.39 3.60
C GLN A 36 -6.70 -21.55 2.60
N ARG A 37 -7.94 -21.99 2.37
CA ARG A 37 -8.28 -23.12 1.50
C ARG A 37 -9.57 -22.83 0.73
N SER A 38 -9.59 -21.71 0.00
CA SER A 38 -10.79 -21.32 -0.75
C SER A 38 -11.20 -22.39 -1.76
N ILE A 39 -12.51 -22.61 -1.87
CA ILE A 39 -13.11 -23.46 -2.92
C ILE A 39 -13.35 -22.67 -4.22
N VAL A 40 -13.20 -21.35 -4.18
CA VAL A 40 -13.23 -20.44 -5.33
C VAL A 40 -11.78 -20.06 -5.63
N PRO A 41 -11.24 -20.31 -6.84
CA PRO A 41 -9.86 -19.94 -7.16
C PRO A 41 -9.59 -18.45 -6.92
N THR A 42 -8.43 -18.08 -6.35
CA THR A 42 -8.13 -16.66 -6.03
C THR A 42 -8.39 -15.70 -7.19
N MET A 43 -8.03 -16.10 -8.42
CA MET A 43 -8.16 -15.28 -9.62
C MET A 43 -9.50 -15.48 -10.39
N HIS A 44 -10.49 -16.16 -9.80
CA HIS A 44 -11.74 -16.58 -10.48
C HIS A 44 -12.55 -15.45 -11.13
N TYR A 45 -12.48 -14.23 -10.60
CA TYR A 45 -13.21 -13.08 -11.12
C TYR A 45 -12.44 -12.22 -12.12
N GLN A 46 -11.12 -12.44 -12.27
CA GLN A 46 -10.23 -11.47 -12.93
C GLN A 46 -10.50 -11.30 -14.43
N ASP A 47 -11.09 -12.28 -15.09
CA ASP A 47 -11.42 -12.24 -16.53
C ASP A 47 -12.73 -11.50 -16.84
N SER A 48 -13.62 -11.34 -15.85
CA SER A 48 -14.93 -10.70 -16.00
C SER A 48 -15.08 -9.39 -15.22
N LEU A 49 -14.01 -8.90 -14.59
CA LEU A 49 -13.99 -7.57 -13.97
C LEU A 49 -14.41 -6.48 -14.98
N PRO A 50 -15.28 -5.53 -14.60
CA PRO A 50 -15.73 -4.46 -15.48
C PRO A 50 -14.56 -3.54 -15.83
N ARG A 51 -14.58 -2.98 -17.03
CA ARG A 51 -13.55 -2.03 -17.48
C ARG A 51 -13.70 -0.71 -16.72
N LEU A 52 -12.59 -0.09 -16.31
CA LEU A 52 -12.60 1.21 -15.64
C LEU A 52 -13.17 2.27 -16.62
N PRO A 53 -14.29 2.96 -16.31
CA PRO A 53 -14.87 3.93 -17.21
C PRO A 53 -14.02 5.21 -17.30
N ILE A 54 -13.90 5.75 -18.52
CA ILE A 54 -13.42 7.12 -18.72
C ILE A 54 -14.63 8.06 -18.53
N PRO A 55 -14.57 9.07 -17.63
CA PRO A 55 -15.63 10.06 -17.51
C PRO A 55 -15.80 10.87 -18.79
N LYS A 56 -16.99 11.41 -19.05
CA LYS A 56 -17.14 12.41 -20.12
C LYS A 56 -16.29 13.65 -19.81
N LEU A 57 -15.78 14.32 -20.84
CA LEU A 57 -15.02 15.56 -20.68
C LEU A 57 -15.82 16.66 -19.96
N GLU A 58 -17.08 16.87 -20.35
CA GLU A 58 -18.02 17.82 -19.72
C GLU A 58 -18.16 17.60 -18.20
N ASP A 59 -18.24 16.35 -17.78
CA ASP A 59 -18.36 15.97 -16.38
C ASP A 59 -17.07 16.24 -15.61
N THR A 60 -15.92 15.91 -16.21
CA THR A 60 -14.60 16.16 -15.62
C THR A 60 -14.34 17.66 -15.44
N ILE A 61 -14.65 18.49 -16.44
CA ILE A 61 -14.49 19.95 -16.36
C ILE A 61 -15.41 20.55 -15.28
N ARG A 62 -16.68 20.16 -15.29
CA ARG A 62 -17.65 20.59 -14.27
C ARG A 62 -17.23 20.22 -12.84
N ARG A 63 -16.67 19.03 -12.64
CA ARG A 63 -16.19 18.54 -11.32
C ARG A 63 -14.89 19.24 -10.91
N TYR A 64 -13.95 19.44 -11.84
CA TYR A 64 -12.72 20.21 -11.62
C TYR A 64 -13.04 21.63 -11.14
N LEU A 65 -13.91 22.35 -11.86
CA LEU A 65 -14.37 23.68 -11.43
C LEU A 65 -15.10 23.64 -10.08
N SER A 66 -15.91 22.60 -9.82
CA SER A 66 -16.57 22.45 -8.50
C SER A 66 -15.58 22.29 -7.34
N ALA A 67 -14.41 21.69 -7.57
CA ALA A 67 -13.34 21.51 -6.59
C ALA A 67 -12.38 22.71 -6.51
N GLN A 68 -12.24 23.50 -7.59
CA GLN A 68 -11.49 24.76 -7.56
C GLN A 68 -12.25 25.88 -6.83
N LYS A 69 -13.59 25.89 -6.90
CA LYS A 69 -14.45 26.93 -6.31
C LYS A 69 -14.21 27.26 -4.81
N PRO A 70 -13.88 26.32 -3.91
CA PRO A 70 -13.49 26.67 -2.54
C PRO A 70 -12.04 27.20 -2.39
N LEU A 71 -11.17 26.97 -3.38
CA LEU A 71 -9.72 27.24 -3.31
C LEU A 71 -9.30 28.59 -3.92
N LEU A 72 -10.06 29.05 -4.92
CA LEU A 72 -9.76 30.25 -5.71
C LEU A 72 -10.61 31.46 -5.25
N ASP A 73 -10.13 32.66 -5.57
CA ASP A 73 -10.96 33.87 -5.60
C ASP A 73 -11.77 33.99 -6.90
N ASP A 74 -12.67 34.97 -6.98
CA ASP A 74 -13.58 35.13 -8.12
C ASP A 74 -12.88 35.50 -9.45
N GLU A 75 -11.69 36.10 -9.41
CA GLU A 75 -10.92 36.47 -10.62
C GLU A 75 -10.16 35.26 -11.14
N GLN A 76 -9.44 34.57 -10.25
CA GLN A 76 -8.78 33.30 -10.51
C GLN A 76 -9.77 32.27 -11.06
N PHE A 77 -10.95 32.14 -10.43
CA PHE A 77 -11.98 31.20 -10.84
C PHE A 77 -12.52 31.49 -12.25
N ARG A 78 -12.78 32.78 -12.58
CA ARG A 78 -13.22 33.17 -13.93
C ARG A 78 -12.18 32.82 -14.99
N LYS A 79 -10.91 33.12 -14.74
CA LYS A 79 -9.80 32.76 -15.63
C LYS A 79 -9.70 31.23 -15.83
N THR A 80 -9.79 30.45 -14.75
CA THR A 80 -9.78 28.99 -14.84
C THR A 80 -11.01 28.46 -15.60
N GLU A 81 -12.18 29.09 -15.46
CA GLU A 81 -13.39 28.73 -16.22
C GLU A 81 -13.24 29.01 -17.73
N GLU A 82 -12.63 30.12 -18.12
CA GLU A 82 -12.30 30.44 -19.52
C GLU A 82 -11.33 29.42 -20.11
N LEU A 83 -10.25 29.08 -19.40
CA LEU A 83 -9.30 28.03 -19.82
C LEU A 83 -9.98 26.66 -19.92
N CYS A 84 -10.91 26.34 -19.02
CA CYS A 84 -11.71 25.12 -19.09
C CYS A 84 -12.59 25.08 -20.34
N LYS A 85 -13.30 26.17 -20.65
CA LYS A 85 -14.14 26.30 -21.86
C LYS A 85 -13.30 26.15 -23.13
N SER A 86 -12.13 26.79 -23.19
CA SER A 86 -11.19 26.67 -24.32
C SER A 86 -10.61 25.26 -24.46
N PHE A 87 -10.31 24.58 -23.35
CA PHE A 87 -9.84 23.20 -23.37
C PHE A 87 -10.94 22.23 -23.84
N GLU A 88 -12.16 22.35 -23.29
CA GLU A 88 -13.30 21.50 -23.61
C GLU A 88 -13.74 21.61 -25.08
N ASN A 89 -13.75 22.83 -25.63
CA ASN A 89 -14.12 23.09 -27.03
C ASN A 89 -12.93 22.99 -28.00
N GLY A 90 -11.72 22.72 -27.50
CA GLY A 90 -10.47 22.69 -28.26
C GLY A 90 -9.69 21.39 -28.08
N ILE A 91 -8.41 21.52 -27.72
CA ILE A 91 -7.45 20.39 -27.66
C ILE A 91 -7.89 19.28 -26.69
N GLY A 92 -8.63 19.60 -25.63
CA GLY A 92 -9.16 18.61 -24.69
C GLY A 92 -10.15 17.65 -25.32
N GLN A 93 -10.97 18.11 -26.27
CA GLN A 93 -11.90 17.25 -27.01
C GLN A 93 -11.14 16.21 -27.85
N GLU A 94 -10.05 16.63 -28.49
CA GLU A 94 -9.23 15.74 -29.33
C GLU A 94 -8.44 14.74 -28.48
N LEU A 95 -7.79 15.21 -27.39
CA LEU A 95 -7.14 14.32 -26.42
C LEU A 95 -8.12 13.30 -25.83
N HIS A 96 -9.36 13.71 -25.51
CA HIS A 96 -10.38 12.80 -24.99
C HIS A 96 -10.83 11.74 -26.03
N LYS A 97 -11.04 12.14 -27.30
CA LYS A 97 -11.31 11.18 -28.40
C LYS A 97 -10.18 10.16 -28.53
N GLN A 98 -8.93 10.61 -28.48
CA GLN A 98 -7.75 9.74 -28.58
C GLN A 98 -7.60 8.82 -27.37
N LEU A 99 -7.84 9.30 -26.14
CA LEU A 99 -7.83 8.49 -24.93
C LEU A 99 -8.89 7.38 -24.99
N VAL A 100 -10.12 7.71 -25.42
CA VAL A 100 -11.20 6.73 -25.62
C VAL A 100 -10.88 5.74 -26.75
N ALA A 101 -10.19 6.16 -27.81
CA ALA A 101 -9.73 5.26 -28.86
C ALA A 101 -8.64 4.29 -28.37
N GLN A 102 -7.65 4.79 -27.61
CA GLN A 102 -6.60 3.99 -27.00
C GLN A 102 -7.16 2.98 -26.00
N ASP A 103 -8.13 3.39 -25.16
CA ASP A 103 -8.86 2.51 -24.25
C ASP A 103 -9.61 1.39 -24.99
N LYS A 104 -10.32 1.72 -26.08
CA LYS A 104 -11.01 0.74 -26.93
C LYS A 104 -10.06 -0.27 -27.59
N GLN A 105 -8.79 0.09 -27.81
CA GLN A 105 -7.75 -0.82 -28.32
C GLN A 105 -7.16 -1.70 -27.20
N ASN A 106 -7.07 -1.18 -25.97
CA ASN A 106 -6.40 -1.82 -24.84
C ASN A 106 -7.39 -2.37 -23.79
N LYS A 107 -8.44 -3.08 -24.25
CA LYS A 107 -9.56 -3.50 -23.40
C LYS A 107 -9.20 -4.40 -22.21
N HIS A 108 -8.05 -5.06 -22.25
CA HIS A 108 -7.54 -5.98 -21.24
C HIS A 108 -6.98 -5.25 -19.98
N THR A 109 -6.85 -3.92 -20.03
CA THR A 109 -6.35 -3.07 -18.95
C THR A 109 -7.22 -1.81 -18.80
N SER A 110 -6.86 -0.94 -17.86
CA SER A 110 -7.44 0.39 -17.68
C SER A 110 -6.60 1.47 -18.35
N TYR A 111 -7.23 2.60 -18.71
CA TYR A 111 -6.55 3.77 -19.28
C TYR A 111 -5.51 4.41 -18.34
N ILE A 112 -5.57 4.11 -17.04
CA ILE A 112 -4.78 4.80 -16.00
C ILE A 112 -3.61 3.95 -15.45
N SER A 113 -3.68 2.62 -15.51
CA SER A 113 -2.70 1.75 -14.84
C SER A 113 -1.26 1.99 -15.29
N GLY A 114 -1.01 2.02 -16.61
CA GLY A 114 0.31 2.32 -17.19
C GLY A 114 0.83 3.70 -16.81
N PRO A 115 0.12 4.80 -17.13
CA PRO A 115 0.51 6.16 -16.77
C PRO A 115 0.77 6.36 -15.26
N TRP A 116 0.02 5.67 -14.40
CA TRP A 116 0.19 5.75 -12.95
C TRP A 116 1.45 5.02 -12.47
N PHE A 117 1.77 3.85 -13.04
CA PHE A 117 3.07 3.19 -12.81
C PHE A 117 4.24 4.06 -13.30
N ASP A 118 4.14 4.61 -14.52
CA ASP A 118 5.18 5.46 -15.11
C ASP A 118 5.46 6.70 -14.25
N MET A 119 4.44 7.29 -13.62
CA MET A 119 4.64 8.44 -12.71
C MET A 119 5.55 8.11 -11.54
N TYR A 120 5.29 7.01 -10.80
CA TYR A 120 6.11 6.65 -9.63
C TYR A 120 7.47 6.07 -10.01
N LEU A 121 7.57 5.39 -11.15
CA LEU A 121 8.83 4.81 -11.62
C LEU A 121 9.74 5.84 -12.29
N THR A 122 9.21 6.90 -12.91
CA THR A 122 10.02 8.03 -13.43
C THR A 122 10.36 9.07 -12.38
N ALA A 123 9.61 9.16 -11.25
CA ALA A 123 10.00 10.00 -10.12
C ALA A 123 11.45 9.70 -9.66
N ARG A 124 12.21 10.77 -9.40
CA ARG A 124 13.65 10.71 -9.09
C ARG A 124 13.98 11.01 -7.63
N ASP A 125 13.00 11.50 -6.87
CA ASP A 125 13.13 11.75 -5.44
C ASP A 125 13.39 10.47 -4.65
N SER A 126 13.87 10.62 -3.41
CA SER A 126 13.98 9.47 -2.49
C SER A 126 12.61 8.82 -2.30
N ILE A 127 12.56 7.48 -2.29
CA ILE A 127 11.32 6.76 -1.96
C ILE A 127 10.96 6.87 -0.47
N VAL A 128 11.94 7.17 0.39
CA VAL A 128 11.72 7.40 1.82
C VAL A 128 11.03 8.76 2.01
N LEU A 129 10.03 8.79 2.90
CA LEU A 129 9.11 9.91 3.15
C LEU A 129 8.19 10.25 1.97
N ASN A 130 8.72 10.54 0.78
CA ASN A 130 7.94 11.08 -0.34
C ASN A 130 6.87 10.10 -0.86
N PHE A 131 7.14 8.79 -0.81
CA PHE A 131 6.24 7.76 -1.34
C PHE A 131 5.97 6.62 -0.37
N ASN A 132 6.98 6.04 0.28
CA ASN A 132 6.83 4.84 1.09
C ASN A 132 6.09 5.10 2.42
N PRO A 133 4.95 4.44 2.69
CA PRO A 133 4.23 4.55 3.95
C PRO A 133 4.51 3.33 4.86
N PHE A 134 3.94 3.34 6.07
CA PHE A 134 3.92 2.18 6.96
C PHE A 134 2.54 1.89 7.56
N MET A 135 2.36 0.63 7.98
CA MET A 135 1.26 0.17 8.83
C MET A 135 1.84 -0.64 10.00
N ALA A 136 1.53 -0.27 11.24
CA ALA A 136 1.94 -1.00 12.43
C ALA A 136 0.83 -1.93 12.94
N PHE A 137 1.21 -3.15 13.32
CA PHE A 137 0.29 -4.15 13.85
C PHE A 137 -0.11 -3.83 15.29
N ASN A 138 -1.34 -4.17 15.66
CA ASN A 138 -1.68 -4.36 17.07
C ASN A 138 -0.78 -5.44 17.69
N PRO A 139 -0.50 -5.41 19.00
CA PRO A 139 0.22 -6.50 19.68
C PRO A 139 -0.54 -7.83 19.53
N ASP A 140 0.17 -8.95 19.72
CA ASP A 140 -0.52 -10.22 19.97
C ASP A 140 -1.33 -10.07 21.28
N PRO A 141 -2.62 -10.44 21.32
CA PRO A 141 -3.44 -10.36 22.54
C PRO A 141 -2.86 -11.12 23.74
N LYS A 142 -1.96 -12.08 23.51
CA LYS A 142 -1.20 -12.80 24.55
C LYS A 142 0.16 -12.12 24.74
N PRO A 143 0.43 -11.45 25.88
CA PRO A 143 1.66 -10.69 26.08
C PRO A 143 2.94 -11.47 25.79
N GLU A 144 2.99 -12.75 26.18
CA GLU A 144 4.14 -13.63 26.01
C GLU A 144 4.49 -13.94 24.54
N TYR A 145 3.54 -13.80 23.60
CA TYR A 145 3.79 -13.94 22.15
C TYR A 145 4.41 -12.70 21.51
N ASN A 146 4.59 -11.62 22.28
CA ASN A 146 5.28 -10.40 21.84
C ASN A 146 6.80 -10.42 22.14
N ASP A 147 7.38 -11.55 22.55
CA ASP A 147 8.84 -11.73 22.47
C ASP A 147 9.33 -11.58 21.02
N GLN A 148 10.44 -10.86 20.81
CA GLN A 148 10.95 -10.53 19.47
C GLN A 148 11.22 -11.78 18.63
N LEU A 149 11.87 -12.81 19.18
CA LEU A 149 12.19 -14.03 18.44
C LEU A 149 10.93 -14.82 18.09
N THR A 150 10.03 -14.98 19.07
CA THR A 150 8.76 -15.68 18.92
C THR A 150 7.89 -15.02 17.87
N ARG A 151 7.73 -13.70 17.95
CA ARG A 151 6.90 -12.90 17.05
C ARG A 151 7.47 -12.82 15.64
N ALA A 152 8.78 -12.58 15.51
CA ALA A 152 9.45 -12.59 14.20
C ALA A 152 9.31 -13.95 13.50
N THR A 153 9.45 -15.06 14.24
CA THR A 153 9.26 -16.41 13.68
C THR A 153 7.82 -16.62 13.23
N ASN A 154 6.84 -16.36 14.11
CA ASN A 154 5.42 -16.57 13.81
C ASN A 154 4.96 -15.73 12.61
N MET A 155 5.27 -14.43 12.58
CA MET A 155 4.89 -13.56 11.47
C MET A 155 5.63 -13.89 10.17
N THR A 156 6.88 -14.37 10.24
CA THR A 156 7.61 -14.89 9.07
C THR A 156 6.93 -16.13 8.49
N VAL A 157 6.58 -17.11 9.33
CA VAL A 157 5.89 -18.33 8.87
C VAL A 157 4.52 -17.98 8.29
N SER A 158 3.74 -17.11 8.94
CA SER A 158 2.45 -16.64 8.43
C SER A 158 2.58 -15.89 7.09
N ALA A 159 3.63 -15.08 6.90
CA ALA A 159 3.90 -14.42 5.62
C ALA A 159 4.23 -15.42 4.49
N VAL A 160 5.00 -16.47 4.77
CA VAL A 160 5.31 -17.53 3.80
C VAL A 160 4.07 -18.42 3.54
N ARG A 161 3.24 -18.69 4.56
CA ARG A 161 1.92 -19.32 4.39
C ARG A 161 1.02 -18.47 3.48
N PHE A 162 0.98 -17.15 3.64
CA PHE A 162 0.24 -16.27 2.74
C PHE A 162 0.74 -16.40 1.30
N MET A 163 2.05 -16.31 1.08
CA MET A 163 2.67 -16.46 -0.25
C MET A 163 2.28 -17.79 -0.91
N LYS A 164 2.40 -18.91 -0.19
CA LYS A 164 1.99 -20.24 -0.70
C LYS A 164 0.50 -20.32 -0.98
N THR A 165 -0.33 -19.71 -0.13
CA THR A 165 -1.79 -19.69 -0.26
C THR A 165 -2.23 -18.91 -1.51
N LEU A 166 -1.60 -17.75 -1.75
CA LEU A 166 -1.77 -16.95 -2.97
C LEU A 166 -1.32 -17.72 -4.22
N ARG A 167 -0.10 -18.27 -4.22
CA ARG A 167 0.47 -19.00 -5.38
C ARG A 167 -0.29 -20.28 -5.73
N ALA A 168 -0.86 -20.96 -4.73
CA ALA A 168 -1.71 -22.15 -4.94
C ALA A 168 -3.14 -21.82 -5.40
N GLY A 169 -3.51 -20.55 -5.51
CA GLY A 169 -4.88 -20.13 -5.84
C GLY A 169 -5.91 -20.43 -4.73
N LEU A 170 -5.43 -20.60 -3.49
CA LEU A 170 -6.23 -20.97 -2.30
C LEU A 170 -6.60 -19.79 -1.40
N LEU A 171 -6.07 -18.59 -1.67
CA LEU A 171 -6.48 -17.35 -1.00
C LEU A 171 -7.90 -17.01 -1.47
N GLU A 172 -8.81 -16.68 -0.55
CA GLU A 172 -10.16 -16.27 -0.98
C GLU A 172 -10.06 -15.01 -1.87
N PRO A 173 -10.77 -14.94 -3.01
CA PRO A 173 -10.73 -13.76 -3.87
C PRO A 173 -11.07 -12.49 -3.09
N GLU A 174 -10.42 -11.38 -3.42
CA GLU A 174 -10.74 -10.09 -2.82
C GLU A 174 -12.11 -9.60 -3.33
N VAL A 175 -13.06 -9.40 -2.42
CA VAL A 175 -14.44 -9.04 -2.76
C VAL A 175 -14.99 -8.04 -1.74
N PHE A 176 -15.49 -6.91 -2.23
CA PHE A 176 -16.25 -5.98 -1.40
C PHE A 176 -17.72 -6.39 -1.33
N HIS A 177 -18.22 -6.69 -0.14
CA HIS A 177 -19.58 -7.18 0.10
C HIS A 177 -20.46 -6.07 0.70
N LEU A 178 -21.51 -5.62 -0.02
CA LEU A 178 -22.51 -4.71 0.58
C LEU A 178 -23.36 -5.41 1.64
N ASN A 179 -23.54 -6.72 1.54
CA ASN A 179 -24.19 -7.55 2.55
C ASN A 179 -23.47 -8.91 2.68
N PRO A 180 -22.46 -9.01 3.56
CA PRO A 180 -21.70 -10.25 3.77
C PRO A 180 -22.60 -11.44 4.14
N VAL A 181 -23.63 -11.23 4.95
CA VAL A 181 -24.55 -12.30 5.42
C VAL A 181 -25.26 -13.03 4.26
N LYS A 182 -25.42 -12.37 3.11
CA LYS A 182 -25.96 -13.00 1.89
C LYS A 182 -24.88 -13.49 0.92
N SER A 183 -23.79 -12.74 0.78
CA SER A 183 -22.85 -12.89 -0.35
C SER A 183 -21.49 -13.48 0.02
N ASP A 184 -21.08 -13.41 1.28
CA ASP A 184 -19.91 -14.10 1.82
C ASP A 184 -20.36 -15.37 2.58
N THR A 185 -20.85 -16.35 1.83
CA THR A 185 -21.38 -17.60 2.39
C THR A 185 -20.84 -18.81 1.66
N ASP A 186 -20.68 -19.93 2.39
CA ASP A 186 -20.35 -21.24 1.84
C ASP A 186 -21.28 -21.65 0.68
N THR A 187 -22.58 -21.35 0.80
CA THR A 187 -23.57 -21.63 -0.23
C THR A 187 -23.27 -20.85 -1.51
N PHE A 188 -22.98 -19.55 -1.41
CA PHE A 188 -22.58 -18.74 -2.57
C PHE A 188 -21.24 -19.24 -3.15
N LYS A 189 -20.23 -19.48 -2.31
CA LYS A 189 -18.90 -19.98 -2.72
C LYS A 189 -18.98 -21.34 -3.44
N ARG A 190 -19.88 -22.24 -3.00
CA ARG A 190 -20.15 -23.54 -3.65
C ARG A 190 -20.85 -23.42 -5.01
N LEU A 191 -21.65 -22.38 -5.24
CA LEU A 191 -22.29 -22.12 -6.54
C LEU A 191 -21.34 -21.39 -7.50
N ILE A 192 -20.75 -20.28 -7.06
CA ILE A 192 -20.00 -19.37 -7.92
C ILE A 192 -18.76 -20.01 -8.55
N ARG A 193 -18.13 -20.98 -7.85
CA ARG A 193 -16.97 -21.74 -8.35
C ARG A 193 -17.23 -22.55 -9.63
N PHE A 194 -18.50 -22.81 -9.98
CA PHE A 194 -18.88 -23.50 -11.22
C PHE A 194 -19.24 -22.53 -12.36
N VAL A 195 -19.42 -21.24 -12.07
CA VAL A 195 -19.60 -20.22 -13.10
C VAL A 195 -18.24 -19.95 -13.76
N PRO A 196 -18.11 -19.99 -15.10
CA PRO A 196 -16.84 -19.70 -15.77
C PRO A 196 -16.29 -18.31 -15.43
N SER A 197 -14.96 -18.15 -15.40
CA SER A 197 -14.30 -16.87 -15.05
C SER A 197 -14.72 -15.69 -15.93
N SER A 198 -15.16 -15.96 -17.16
CA SER A 198 -15.71 -14.97 -18.10
C SER A 198 -17.11 -14.44 -17.73
N LEU A 199 -17.79 -15.05 -16.76
CA LEU A 199 -19.13 -14.67 -16.29
C LEU A 199 -19.22 -14.53 -14.76
N SER A 200 -18.19 -14.94 -14.02
CA SER A 200 -18.19 -15.03 -12.55
C SER A 200 -18.47 -13.69 -11.85
N TRP A 201 -17.98 -12.57 -12.37
CA TRP A 201 -18.28 -11.23 -11.82
C TRP A 201 -19.78 -10.93 -11.80
N TYR A 202 -20.52 -11.28 -12.85
CA TYR A 202 -21.98 -11.07 -12.90
C TYR A 202 -22.71 -11.87 -11.82
N GLY A 203 -22.23 -13.08 -11.50
CA GLY A 203 -22.76 -13.90 -10.42
C GLY A 203 -22.57 -13.25 -9.03
N ALA A 204 -21.42 -12.59 -8.80
CA ALA A 204 -21.19 -11.79 -7.60
C ALA A 204 -22.02 -10.50 -7.57
N TYR A 205 -22.12 -9.81 -8.70
CA TYR A 205 -22.89 -8.57 -8.83
C TYR A 205 -24.38 -8.77 -8.49
N LEU A 206 -24.97 -9.90 -8.91
CA LEU A 206 -26.36 -10.28 -8.58
C LEU A 206 -26.64 -10.45 -7.07
N VAL A 207 -25.61 -10.68 -6.25
CA VAL A 207 -25.71 -10.75 -4.78
C VAL A 207 -25.14 -9.51 -4.07
N ASN A 208 -24.96 -8.40 -4.82
CA ASN A 208 -24.39 -7.14 -4.34
C ASN A 208 -22.97 -7.28 -3.76
N ALA A 209 -22.18 -8.18 -4.37
CA ALA A 209 -20.76 -8.34 -4.11
C ALA A 209 -19.94 -7.88 -5.32
N TYR A 210 -18.82 -7.22 -5.04
CA TYR A 210 -17.96 -6.57 -6.04
C TYR A 210 -16.55 -7.14 -5.92
N PRO A 211 -16.22 -8.17 -6.72
CA PRO A 211 -14.84 -8.65 -6.82
C PRO A 211 -13.88 -7.54 -7.22
N LEU A 212 -12.68 -7.57 -6.64
CA LEU A 212 -11.65 -6.58 -6.86
C LEU A 212 -10.51 -7.15 -7.72
N ASP A 213 -9.75 -6.26 -8.35
CA ASP A 213 -8.55 -6.56 -9.09
C ASP A 213 -7.45 -7.09 -8.16
N MET A 214 -6.83 -8.20 -8.57
CA MET A 214 -5.74 -8.84 -7.84
C MET A 214 -4.44 -8.92 -8.67
N SER A 215 -4.36 -8.19 -9.79
CA SER A 215 -3.21 -8.22 -10.70
C SER A 215 -1.89 -7.78 -10.05
N GLN A 216 -1.95 -7.01 -8.97
CA GLN A 216 -0.80 -6.51 -8.23
C GLN A 216 -0.25 -7.50 -7.17
N TYR A 217 -1.04 -8.50 -6.75
CA TYR A 217 -0.77 -9.29 -5.54
C TYR A 217 0.53 -10.11 -5.63
N PHE A 218 0.94 -10.53 -6.83
CA PHE A 218 2.16 -11.31 -7.00
C PHE A 218 3.41 -10.52 -6.59
N ARG A 219 3.38 -9.19 -6.68
CA ARG A 219 4.51 -8.30 -6.33
C ARG A 219 4.72 -8.12 -4.83
N LEU A 220 3.86 -8.68 -3.98
CA LEU A 220 4.16 -8.78 -2.55
C LEU A 220 5.48 -9.52 -2.31
N PHE A 221 5.73 -10.61 -3.04
CA PHE A 221 6.84 -11.52 -2.75
C PHE A 221 7.90 -11.57 -3.86
N ASN A 222 9.14 -11.89 -3.46
CA ASN A 222 10.29 -12.06 -4.34
C ASN A 222 10.53 -10.87 -5.30
N SER A 223 10.11 -9.67 -4.88
CA SER A 223 10.02 -8.49 -5.72
C SER A 223 10.76 -7.31 -5.10
N THR A 224 11.25 -6.42 -5.95
CA THR A 224 11.96 -5.20 -5.56
C THR A 224 11.89 -4.17 -6.68
N ARG A 225 12.11 -2.90 -6.34
CA ARG A 225 12.26 -1.79 -7.29
C ARG A 225 13.74 -1.55 -7.55
N LEU A 226 14.22 -1.87 -8.75
CA LEU A 226 15.59 -1.54 -9.15
C LEU A 226 15.70 -0.07 -9.57
N PRO A 227 16.68 0.69 -9.04
CA PRO A 227 16.99 2.01 -9.56
C PRO A 227 17.58 1.87 -10.98
N ARG A 228 17.08 2.69 -11.91
CA ARG A 228 17.57 2.75 -13.29
C ARG A 228 17.56 4.20 -13.76
N PRO A 229 18.44 4.60 -14.70
CA PRO A 229 18.40 5.93 -15.29
C PRO A 229 17.02 6.24 -15.88
N SER A 230 16.48 7.43 -15.59
CA SER A 230 15.19 7.96 -16.07
C SER A 230 13.92 7.23 -15.63
N ARG A 231 13.87 5.89 -15.58
CA ARG A 231 12.70 5.11 -15.10
C ARG A 231 13.12 3.80 -14.45
N ASP A 232 12.79 3.66 -13.17
CA ASP A 232 13.04 2.46 -12.37
C ASP A 232 12.28 1.22 -12.87
N GLU A 233 12.73 0.04 -12.45
CA GLU A 233 12.25 -1.26 -12.94
C GLU A 233 11.68 -2.12 -11.79
N LEU A 234 10.48 -2.69 -11.96
CA LEU A 234 9.87 -3.59 -10.97
C LEU A 234 10.11 -5.05 -11.35
N ILE A 235 11.10 -5.67 -10.71
CA ILE A 235 11.45 -7.09 -10.96
C ILE A 235 10.77 -8.04 -9.96
N THR A 236 10.63 -9.29 -10.38
CA THR A 236 10.15 -10.41 -9.55
C THR A 236 10.89 -11.69 -9.96
N ASP A 237 11.41 -12.46 -9.00
CA ASP A 237 12.02 -13.79 -9.23
C ASP A 237 11.35 -14.84 -8.35
N ASP A 238 10.25 -15.39 -8.81
CA ASP A 238 9.37 -16.29 -8.04
C ASP A 238 10.00 -17.64 -7.65
N LYS A 239 11.17 -17.97 -8.22
CA LYS A 239 11.95 -19.18 -7.96
C LYS A 239 12.78 -19.10 -6.68
N ALA A 240 13.06 -17.89 -6.19
CA ALA A 240 13.87 -17.70 -4.99
C ALA A 240 13.12 -18.16 -3.72
N ARG A 241 13.83 -18.90 -2.87
CA ARG A 241 13.27 -19.61 -1.70
C ARG A 241 13.68 -19.01 -0.35
N HIS A 242 14.59 -18.03 -0.36
CA HIS A 242 15.22 -17.46 0.82
C HIS A 242 14.56 -16.17 1.31
N LEU A 243 14.63 -15.96 2.63
CA LEU A 243 14.33 -14.70 3.30
C LEU A 243 15.57 -13.81 3.32
N LEU A 244 15.38 -12.50 3.24
CA LEU A 244 16.39 -11.51 3.60
C LEU A 244 16.11 -11.00 5.01
N VAL A 245 17.12 -11.00 5.88
CA VAL A 245 17.05 -10.43 7.22
C VAL A 245 18.09 -9.32 7.37
N LEU A 246 17.66 -8.17 7.87
CA LEU A 246 18.52 -7.04 8.26
C LEU A 246 18.53 -6.93 9.80
N ARG A 247 19.74 -6.85 10.38
CA ARG A 247 19.93 -6.53 11.80
C ARG A 247 21.21 -5.72 11.97
N LYS A 248 21.13 -4.56 12.63
CA LYS A 248 22.26 -3.62 12.80
C LYS A 248 22.95 -3.29 11.46
N GLY A 249 22.18 -3.12 10.39
CA GLY A 249 22.72 -2.88 9.04
C GLY A 249 23.55 -4.01 8.42
N ASN A 250 23.61 -5.18 9.07
CA ASN A 250 24.17 -6.41 8.51
C ASN A 250 23.06 -7.18 7.77
N PHE A 251 23.42 -7.84 6.67
CA PHE A 251 22.50 -8.55 5.78
C PHE A 251 22.70 -10.06 5.91
N TYR A 252 21.62 -10.81 6.08
CA TYR A 252 21.63 -12.28 6.21
C TYR A 252 20.57 -12.89 5.29
N VAL A 253 20.84 -14.08 4.74
CA VAL A 253 19.85 -14.87 3.99
C VAL A 253 19.85 -16.33 4.43
N PHE A 254 18.67 -16.94 4.46
CA PHE A 254 18.48 -18.38 4.64
C PHE A 254 17.18 -18.83 3.96
N ASP A 255 17.10 -20.11 3.57
CA ASP A 255 15.91 -20.68 2.92
C ASP A 255 14.71 -20.74 3.89
N VAL A 256 13.54 -20.26 3.45
CA VAL A 256 12.26 -20.44 4.16
C VAL A 256 11.30 -21.38 3.43
N LEU A 257 11.66 -21.77 2.20
CA LEU A 257 11.07 -22.91 1.48
C LEU A 257 12.16 -23.96 1.22
N ASP A 258 11.84 -25.25 1.40
CA ASP A 258 12.72 -26.36 1.00
C ASP A 258 12.76 -26.56 -0.53
N GLN A 259 13.53 -27.54 -1.01
CA GLN A 259 13.66 -27.82 -2.45
C GLN A 259 12.37 -28.35 -3.10
N ASP A 260 11.49 -28.97 -2.32
CA ASP A 260 10.15 -29.41 -2.75
C ASP A 260 9.10 -28.29 -2.68
N GLY A 261 9.50 -27.10 -2.19
CA GLY A 261 8.68 -25.91 -2.05
C GLY A 261 7.80 -25.87 -0.79
N ASN A 262 8.00 -26.76 0.19
CA ASN A 262 7.32 -26.67 1.49
C ASN A 262 7.98 -25.61 2.37
N ILE A 263 7.24 -25.04 3.33
CA ILE A 263 7.82 -24.16 4.35
C ILE A 263 8.77 -24.97 5.23
N VAL A 264 10.00 -24.47 5.40
CA VAL A 264 11.00 -24.97 6.36
C VAL A 264 10.39 -25.00 7.77
N SER A 265 10.79 -25.95 8.62
CA SER A 265 10.12 -26.12 9.91
C SER A 265 10.23 -24.85 10.77
N ALA A 266 9.16 -24.51 11.49
CA ALA A 266 9.10 -23.26 12.22
C ALA A 266 10.16 -23.15 13.33
N SER A 267 10.59 -24.29 13.90
CA SER A 267 11.67 -24.38 14.86
C SER A 267 13.07 -24.26 14.23
N GLU A 268 13.27 -24.62 12.95
CA GLU A 268 14.49 -24.30 12.20
C GLU A 268 14.56 -22.80 11.87
N ILE A 269 13.45 -22.20 11.41
CA ILE A 269 13.35 -20.75 11.20
C ILE A 269 13.63 -20.00 12.53
N GLN A 270 13.09 -20.49 13.66
CA GLN A 270 13.40 -19.97 14.99
C GLN A 270 14.90 -20.07 15.32
N ALA A 271 15.56 -21.18 14.97
CA ALA A 271 17.00 -21.35 15.20
C ALA A 271 17.83 -20.35 14.39
N HIS A 272 17.50 -20.18 13.11
CA HIS A 272 18.18 -19.22 12.21
C HIS A 272 17.98 -17.77 12.66
N LEU A 273 16.76 -17.38 13.05
CA LEU A 273 16.49 -16.05 13.60
C LEU A 273 17.18 -15.84 14.97
N LYS A 274 17.22 -16.85 15.84
CA LYS A 274 17.96 -16.81 17.10
C LYS A 274 19.47 -16.65 16.87
N TYR A 275 20.03 -17.33 15.86
CA TYR A 275 21.43 -17.17 15.47
C TYR A 275 21.73 -15.72 15.01
N ILE A 276 20.88 -15.14 14.15
CA ILE A 276 21.02 -13.74 13.70
C ILE A 276 20.87 -12.74 14.86
N LEU A 277 19.94 -12.98 15.79
CA LEU A 277 19.78 -12.18 17.02
C LEU A 277 20.98 -12.30 17.97
N SER A 278 21.71 -13.42 17.92
CA SER A 278 22.90 -13.68 18.74
C SER A 278 24.20 -13.17 18.11
N ASP A 279 24.20 -12.72 16.84
CA ASP A 279 25.37 -12.10 16.21
C ASP A 279 25.73 -10.80 16.95
N ASN A 280 26.96 -10.74 17.48
CA ASN A 280 27.48 -9.60 18.23
C ASN A 280 28.37 -8.67 17.38
N SER A 281 28.41 -8.88 16.06
CA SER A 281 29.05 -7.95 15.13
C SER A 281 28.52 -6.53 15.33
N PRO A 282 29.40 -5.50 15.26
CA PRO A 282 28.96 -4.11 15.24
C PRO A 282 28.13 -3.81 13.97
N ALA A 283 27.51 -2.64 13.94
CA ALA A 283 27.03 -2.10 12.69
C ALA A 283 28.22 -1.89 11.73
N PRO A 284 28.08 -2.14 10.41
CA PRO A 284 29.14 -1.83 9.45
C PRO A 284 29.48 -0.35 9.47
N GLU A 285 30.74 0.00 9.26
CA GLU A 285 31.19 1.40 9.12
C GLU A 285 30.45 2.14 8.00
N PHE A 286 30.13 1.40 6.92
CA PHE A 286 29.36 1.88 5.77
C PHE A 286 28.12 0.99 5.55
N PRO A 287 26.98 1.25 6.23
CA PRO A 287 25.76 0.46 6.05
C PRO A 287 25.17 0.66 4.65
N LEU A 288 25.16 -0.40 3.84
CA LEU A 288 24.75 -0.36 2.43
C LEU A 288 23.28 0.11 2.24
N ALA A 289 22.44 -0.16 3.23
CA ALA A 289 21.02 0.19 3.26
C ALA A 289 20.72 1.67 2.93
N TYR A 290 21.58 2.59 3.37
CA TYR A 290 21.43 4.03 3.12
C TYR A 290 21.28 4.37 1.64
N LEU A 291 21.91 3.60 0.74
CA LEU A 291 21.84 3.86 -0.70
C LEU A 291 20.41 3.71 -1.26
N THR A 292 19.56 2.87 -0.66
CA THR A 292 18.14 2.75 -1.08
C THR A 292 17.30 3.97 -0.70
N SER A 293 17.84 4.89 0.11
CA SER A 293 17.22 6.18 0.46
C SER A 293 17.69 7.35 -0.41
N GLU A 294 18.59 7.14 -1.37
CA GLU A 294 19.06 8.21 -2.26
C GLU A 294 18.04 8.64 -3.33
N ASN A 295 18.36 9.75 -4.01
CA ASN A 295 17.78 10.08 -5.31
C ASN A 295 18.00 8.91 -6.28
N ARG A 296 17.00 8.64 -7.13
CA ARG A 296 16.96 7.40 -7.93
C ARG A 296 18.05 7.32 -8.99
N ASP A 297 18.51 8.44 -9.54
CA ASP A 297 19.61 8.45 -10.52
C ASP A 297 20.97 8.27 -9.82
N VAL A 298 21.18 8.92 -8.66
CA VAL A 298 22.36 8.70 -7.79
C VAL A 298 22.45 7.24 -7.36
N TRP A 299 21.33 6.66 -6.92
CA TRP A 299 21.27 5.24 -6.56
C TRP A 299 21.47 4.32 -7.77
N ALA A 300 20.94 4.66 -8.95
CA ALA A 300 21.18 3.87 -10.16
C ALA A 300 22.68 3.77 -10.51
N GLU A 301 23.40 4.88 -10.43
CA GLU A 301 24.86 4.92 -10.66
C GLU A 301 25.64 4.14 -9.60
N LEU A 302 25.31 4.34 -8.31
CA LEU A 302 25.97 3.62 -7.22
C LEU A 302 25.65 2.11 -7.23
N ARG A 303 24.44 1.71 -7.65
CA ARG A 303 24.09 0.28 -7.81
C ARG A 303 24.83 -0.34 -8.99
N GLN A 304 25.01 0.38 -10.10
CA GLN A 304 25.87 -0.09 -11.20
C GLN A 304 27.33 -0.25 -10.76
N LYS A 305 27.83 0.67 -9.92
CA LYS A 305 29.17 0.57 -9.31
C LYS A 305 29.29 -0.66 -8.38
N LEU A 306 28.26 -0.95 -7.57
CA LEU A 306 28.22 -2.19 -6.79
C LEU A 306 28.28 -3.43 -7.69
N GLU A 307 27.45 -3.50 -8.73
CA GLU A 307 27.46 -4.60 -9.69
C GLU A 307 28.86 -4.78 -10.28
N SER A 308 29.43 -3.75 -10.92
CA SER A 308 30.80 -3.81 -11.49
C SER A 308 31.93 -4.10 -10.48
N GLY A 309 31.67 -3.93 -9.17
CA GLY A 309 32.58 -4.28 -8.08
C GLY A 309 32.56 -5.76 -7.68
N GLY A 310 31.78 -6.61 -8.36
CA GLY A 310 31.64 -8.03 -8.05
C GLY A 310 30.61 -8.34 -6.97
N ASN A 311 29.55 -7.52 -6.85
CA ASN A 311 28.48 -7.69 -5.85
C ASN A 311 27.18 -8.27 -6.44
N GLU A 312 27.14 -8.67 -7.70
CA GLU A 312 25.92 -9.05 -8.43
C GLU A 312 25.19 -10.23 -7.79
N GLU A 313 25.91 -11.21 -7.23
CA GLU A 313 25.30 -12.35 -6.54
C GLU A 313 24.64 -11.93 -5.22
N ALA A 314 25.30 -11.08 -4.44
CA ALA A 314 24.78 -10.57 -3.17
C ALA A 314 23.56 -9.66 -3.40
N LEU A 315 23.63 -8.76 -4.40
CA LEU A 315 22.49 -7.94 -4.83
C LEU A 315 21.34 -8.82 -5.32
N ARG A 316 21.59 -9.84 -6.16
CA ARG A 316 20.54 -10.76 -6.62
C ARG A 316 19.85 -11.46 -5.45
N LYS A 317 20.57 -11.85 -4.40
CA LYS A 317 19.98 -12.45 -3.19
C LYS A 317 19.09 -11.44 -2.44
N VAL A 318 19.53 -10.18 -2.28
CA VAL A 318 18.68 -9.11 -1.70
C VAL A 318 17.41 -8.88 -2.54
N ASP A 319 17.59 -8.75 -3.86
CA ASP A 319 16.54 -8.41 -4.82
C ASP A 319 15.47 -9.52 -4.94
N SER A 320 15.89 -10.79 -4.98
CA SER A 320 14.99 -11.95 -5.18
C SER A 320 14.40 -12.54 -3.90
N ALA A 321 14.90 -12.21 -2.70
CA ALA A 321 14.39 -12.76 -1.44
C ALA A 321 12.86 -12.59 -1.27
N VAL A 322 12.19 -13.52 -0.59
CA VAL A 322 10.72 -13.53 -0.49
C VAL A 322 10.14 -12.21 0.03
N PHE A 323 10.78 -11.60 1.02
CA PHE A 323 10.59 -10.23 1.51
C PHE A 323 11.82 -9.85 2.36
N CYS A 324 11.83 -8.65 2.96
CA CYS A 324 12.85 -8.23 3.92
C CYS A 324 12.29 -8.25 5.36
N LEU A 325 12.94 -8.95 6.29
CA LEU A 325 12.66 -8.92 7.73
C LEU A 325 13.69 -8.01 8.41
N CYS A 326 13.26 -6.97 9.10
CA CYS A 326 14.13 -6.06 9.86
C CYS A 326 13.99 -6.34 11.35
N LEU A 327 15.09 -6.67 12.02
CA LEU A 327 15.14 -6.91 13.46
C LEU A 327 15.85 -5.72 14.13
N ASP A 328 15.08 -4.85 14.78
CA ASP A 328 15.62 -3.69 15.52
C ASP A 328 15.95 -4.11 16.97
N ASP A 329 17.09 -3.67 17.50
CA ASP A 329 17.62 -4.13 18.79
C ASP A 329 17.26 -3.21 19.98
N PHE A 330 16.29 -2.31 19.78
CA PHE A 330 15.72 -1.41 20.77
C PHE A 330 14.19 -1.55 20.86
N PRO A 331 13.59 -1.27 22.03
CA PRO A 331 12.14 -1.19 22.18
C PRO A 331 11.61 0.16 21.68
N ILE A 332 10.32 0.19 21.36
CA ILE A 332 9.57 1.41 21.09
C ILE A 332 9.32 2.15 22.41
N LYS A 333 9.26 3.48 22.36
CA LYS A 333 9.16 4.36 23.54
C LYS A 333 7.75 4.90 23.71
N ASP A 334 7.19 5.35 22.60
CA ASP A 334 5.89 5.99 22.44
C ASP A 334 5.48 5.91 20.96
N LEU A 335 4.29 6.41 20.61
CA LEU A 335 3.76 6.34 19.23
C LEU A 335 4.46 7.28 18.24
N VAL A 336 5.19 8.30 18.72
CA VAL A 336 6.01 9.18 17.87
C VAL A 336 7.30 8.43 17.49
N HIS A 337 7.98 7.82 18.46
CA HIS A 337 9.13 6.95 18.21
C HIS A 337 8.75 5.76 17.34
N LEU A 338 7.57 5.15 17.55
CA LEU A 338 7.02 4.13 16.66
C LEU A 338 6.93 4.66 15.23
N SER A 339 6.26 5.79 15.02
CA SER A 339 6.01 6.31 13.68
C SER A 339 7.28 6.66 12.94
N HIS A 340 8.26 7.30 13.60
CA HIS A 340 9.58 7.53 13.01
C HIS A 340 10.32 6.21 12.69
N ASN A 341 10.32 5.23 13.60
CA ASN A 341 11.04 3.97 13.39
C ASN A 341 10.45 3.12 12.25
N MET A 342 9.12 3.11 12.11
CA MET A 342 8.44 2.33 11.10
C MET A 342 8.35 3.04 9.74
N LEU A 343 8.35 4.38 9.71
CA LEU A 343 8.36 5.16 8.47
C LEU A 343 9.74 5.25 7.82
N HIS A 344 10.81 5.40 8.61
CA HIS A 344 12.17 5.56 8.07
C HIS A 344 13.28 4.89 8.91
N GLY A 345 13.13 4.75 10.23
CA GLY A 345 14.19 4.21 11.09
C GLY A 345 15.44 5.10 11.09
N ASP A 346 16.61 4.48 11.30
CA ASP A 346 17.92 5.15 11.25
C ASP A 346 18.57 5.15 9.85
N GLY A 347 17.89 4.58 8.85
CA GLY A 347 18.38 4.37 7.48
C GLY A 347 19.36 3.20 7.31
N SER A 348 19.86 2.59 8.39
CA SER A 348 20.82 1.48 8.33
C SER A 348 20.15 0.11 8.26
N ASN A 349 18.96 -0.04 8.86
CA ASN A 349 18.31 -1.35 9.07
C ASN A 349 17.04 -1.58 8.23
N ARG A 350 16.98 -1.03 7.01
CA ARG A 350 15.85 -1.18 6.05
C ARG A 350 16.39 -1.37 4.62
N TRP A 351 15.68 -2.12 3.76
CA TRP A 351 15.94 -2.12 2.32
C TRP A 351 14.75 -1.48 1.61
N PHE A 352 14.79 -0.16 1.42
CA PHE A 352 13.60 0.63 1.07
C PHE A 352 12.98 0.28 -0.29
N ASP A 353 13.79 -0.27 -1.21
CA ASP A 353 13.37 -0.74 -2.53
C ASP A 353 12.55 -2.05 -2.51
N LYS A 354 12.60 -2.81 -1.41
CA LYS A 354 11.90 -4.09 -1.31
C LYS A 354 10.39 -3.88 -1.34
N SER A 355 9.66 -4.77 -2.02
CA SER A 355 8.18 -4.78 -2.07
C SER A 355 7.56 -4.46 -0.72
N PHE A 356 8.02 -5.13 0.34
CA PHE A 356 7.87 -4.68 1.72
C PHE A 356 9.01 -5.13 2.64
N ASN A 357 9.14 -4.39 3.74
CA ASN A 357 9.96 -4.68 4.91
C ASN A 357 9.00 -5.00 6.08
N LEU A 358 9.05 -6.22 6.62
CA LEU A 358 8.42 -6.58 7.89
C LEU A 358 9.40 -6.23 9.01
N ILE A 359 9.04 -5.28 9.87
CA ILE A 359 9.89 -4.77 10.96
C ILE A 359 9.41 -5.39 12.27
N ILE A 360 10.32 -5.88 13.11
CA ILE A 360 10.04 -6.38 14.47
C ILE A 360 11.06 -5.75 15.44
N ALA A 361 10.58 -4.86 16.31
CA ALA A 361 11.38 -4.24 17.37
C ALA A 361 11.67 -5.21 18.54
N LYS A 362 12.53 -4.82 19.47
CA LYS A 362 12.97 -5.68 20.59
C LYS A 362 11.87 -6.01 21.60
N ASP A 363 10.85 -5.16 21.69
CA ASP A 363 9.62 -5.40 22.46
C ASP A 363 8.53 -6.14 21.65
N GLY A 364 8.90 -6.66 20.47
CA GLY A 364 7.99 -7.30 19.54
C GLY A 364 7.07 -6.36 18.77
N THR A 365 7.17 -5.02 18.92
CA THR A 365 6.35 -4.09 18.12
C THR A 365 6.62 -4.33 16.63
N ALA A 366 5.56 -4.61 15.87
CA ALA A 366 5.67 -5.07 14.50
C ALA A 366 5.05 -4.07 13.51
N ALA A 367 5.62 -3.95 12.31
CA ALA A 367 5.06 -3.13 11.23
C ALA A 367 5.41 -3.65 9.83
N VAL A 368 4.64 -3.23 8.83
CA VAL A 368 4.99 -3.33 7.41
C VAL A 368 5.27 -1.93 6.88
N HIS A 369 6.50 -1.69 6.43
CA HIS A 369 6.88 -0.56 5.59
C HIS A 369 6.97 -1.07 4.14
N PHE A 370 6.37 -0.40 3.16
CA PHE A 370 6.31 -0.92 1.78
C PHE A 370 6.68 0.10 0.70
N GLU A 371 7.26 -0.39 -0.41
CA GLU A 371 7.53 0.42 -1.60
C GLU A 371 6.21 0.73 -2.31
N HIS A 372 5.97 1.98 -2.70
CA HIS A 372 4.64 2.40 -3.18
C HIS A 372 4.44 2.19 -4.70
N ALA A 373 5.48 2.21 -5.55
CA ALA A 373 5.28 2.17 -7.00
C ALA A 373 4.62 0.89 -7.51
N TRP A 374 4.85 -0.26 -6.86
CA TRP A 374 4.34 -1.55 -7.35
C TRP A 374 2.82 -1.78 -7.18
N GLY A 375 2.12 -1.02 -6.33
CA GLY A 375 0.69 -1.22 -6.10
C GLY A 375 0.00 -0.18 -5.20
N ASP A 376 -1.32 -0.33 -5.03
CA ASP A 376 -2.18 0.65 -4.33
C ASP A 376 -2.46 0.31 -2.86
N GLY A 377 -1.59 -0.47 -2.21
CA GLY A 377 -1.72 -0.86 -0.80
C GLY A 377 -2.83 -1.89 -0.48
N VAL A 378 -3.83 -2.12 -1.34
CA VAL A 378 -4.90 -3.12 -1.12
C VAL A 378 -4.33 -4.52 -0.88
N ALA A 379 -3.38 -4.95 -1.72
CA ALA A 379 -2.68 -6.23 -1.56
C ALA A 379 -1.90 -6.30 -0.23
N VAL A 380 -1.29 -5.19 0.20
CA VAL A 380 -0.57 -5.10 1.48
C VAL A 380 -1.54 -5.19 2.65
N LEU A 381 -2.69 -4.53 2.60
CA LEU A 381 -3.72 -4.59 3.64
C LEU A 381 -4.31 -6.01 3.77
N ARG A 382 -4.54 -6.71 2.65
CA ARG A 382 -4.97 -8.12 2.70
C ARG A 382 -3.89 -9.00 3.32
N PHE A 383 -2.63 -8.90 2.86
CA PHE A 383 -1.49 -9.60 3.45
C PHE A 383 -1.40 -9.36 4.97
N PHE A 384 -1.46 -8.09 5.37
CA PHE A 384 -1.37 -7.65 6.75
C PHE A 384 -2.47 -8.26 7.63
N ASN A 385 -3.73 -8.21 7.17
CA ASN A 385 -4.87 -8.76 7.91
C ASN A 385 -4.75 -10.29 8.10
N GLU A 386 -4.38 -11.02 7.04
CA GLU A 386 -4.26 -12.48 7.11
C GLU A 386 -3.03 -12.93 7.91
N VAL A 387 -1.89 -12.23 7.81
CA VAL A 387 -0.70 -12.51 8.61
C VAL A 387 -0.97 -12.28 10.08
N PHE A 388 -1.60 -11.16 10.46
CA PHE A 388 -1.98 -10.90 11.85
C PHE A 388 -2.93 -11.98 12.40
N LYS A 389 -3.93 -12.36 11.60
CA LYS A 389 -4.90 -13.40 11.97
C LYS A 389 -4.23 -14.76 12.15
N ASP A 390 -3.44 -15.21 11.17
CA ASP A 390 -2.74 -16.50 11.23
C ASP A 390 -1.71 -16.54 12.37
N SER A 391 -0.91 -15.48 12.55
CA SER A 391 0.16 -15.47 13.56
C SER A 391 -0.37 -15.42 15.00
N THR A 392 -1.55 -14.84 15.25
CA THR A 392 -2.14 -14.72 16.60
C THR A 392 -3.11 -15.88 16.93
N GLN A 393 -3.84 -16.39 15.93
CA GLN A 393 -4.83 -17.47 16.13
C GLN A 393 -4.24 -18.87 15.91
N ALA A 394 -3.26 -19.00 15.00
CA ALA A 394 -2.59 -20.26 14.66
C ALA A 394 -1.05 -20.12 14.61
N PRO A 395 -0.42 -19.59 15.69
CA PRO A 395 1.03 -19.40 15.77
C PRO A 395 1.79 -20.69 15.44
N ALA A 396 2.89 -20.55 14.70
CA ALA A 396 3.72 -21.66 14.27
C ALA A 396 4.63 -22.20 15.39
N ILE A 397 5.00 -21.35 16.35
CA ILE A 397 5.71 -21.69 17.59
C ILE A 397 5.07 -20.99 18.79
N THR A 398 5.28 -21.54 19.99
CA THR A 398 4.98 -20.89 21.26
C THR A 398 6.26 -20.27 21.86
N PRO A 399 6.18 -19.35 22.83
CA PRO A 399 7.35 -18.78 23.50
C PRO A 399 8.22 -19.82 24.22
N GLN A 400 7.65 -20.97 24.60
CA GLN A 400 8.35 -22.09 25.22
C GLN A 400 8.94 -23.07 24.20
N GLY A 401 8.56 -22.92 22.92
CA GLY A 401 9.04 -23.74 21.81
C GLY A 401 10.55 -23.65 21.67
N GLN A 402 11.22 -24.80 21.70
CA GLN A 402 12.67 -24.86 21.55
C GLN A 402 13.06 -24.80 20.07
N PRO A 403 14.07 -23.98 19.70
CA PRO A 403 14.64 -24.01 18.36
C PRO A 403 15.15 -25.40 17.99
N ALA A 404 15.09 -25.73 16.71
CA ALA A 404 15.61 -27.01 16.20
C ALA A 404 17.14 -27.08 16.37
N SER A 405 17.65 -28.31 16.56
CA SER A 405 19.09 -28.59 16.55
C SER A 405 19.61 -28.63 15.12
N THR A 406 19.77 -27.45 14.51
CA THR A 406 20.24 -27.24 13.13
C THR A 406 21.47 -26.33 13.09
N ASP A 407 22.41 -26.60 12.17
CA ASP A 407 23.61 -25.78 12.00
C ASP A 407 23.29 -24.48 11.24
N SER A 408 22.87 -23.48 12.01
CA SER A 408 22.59 -22.15 11.50
C SER A 408 23.83 -21.43 10.97
N SER A 409 25.05 -21.85 11.32
CA SER A 409 26.27 -21.23 10.79
C SER A 409 26.54 -21.59 9.33
N VAL A 410 26.03 -22.75 8.89
CA VAL A 410 26.05 -23.20 7.48
C VAL A 410 24.80 -22.73 6.73
N ALA A 411 23.62 -22.78 7.37
CA ALA A 411 22.35 -22.44 6.72
C ALA A 411 22.10 -20.93 6.55
N VAL A 412 22.66 -20.08 7.43
CA VAL A 412 22.50 -18.62 7.37
C VAL A 412 23.72 -17.97 6.75
N GLN A 413 23.61 -17.52 5.51
CA GLN A 413 24.67 -16.75 4.85
C GLN A 413 24.59 -15.27 5.25
N LYS A 414 25.60 -14.79 5.97
CA LYS A 414 25.87 -13.34 6.11
C LYS A 414 26.41 -12.79 4.80
N LEU A 415 25.69 -11.89 4.15
CA LEU A 415 26.12 -11.28 2.89
C LEU A 415 27.27 -10.29 3.15
N GLN A 416 28.26 -10.29 2.25
CA GLN A 416 29.41 -9.42 2.29
C GLN A 416 29.46 -8.60 1.00
N PHE A 417 29.74 -7.30 1.13
CA PHE A 417 29.78 -6.38 0.00
C PHE A 417 31.17 -5.76 -0.15
N ARG A 418 31.70 -5.79 -1.38
CA ARG A 418 32.96 -5.17 -1.77
C ARG A 418 32.72 -3.70 -2.06
N LEU A 419 33.16 -2.84 -1.15
CA LEU A 419 33.00 -1.38 -1.25
C LEU A 419 34.34 -0.73 -1.60
N ASN A 420 34.43 -0.18 -2.82
CA ASN A 420 35.50 0.74 -3.18
C ASN A 420 35.25 2.13 -2.55
N ASP A 421 36.22 3.03 -2.65
CA ASP A 421 36.13 4.31 -1.94
C ASP A 421 34.99 5.20 -2.47
N ALA A 422 34.67 5.13 -3.77
CA ALA A 422 33.50 5.82 -4.33
C ALA A 422 32.17 5.34 -3.74
N LEU A 423 32.05 4.03 -3.44
CA LEU A 423 30.89 3.46 -2.76
C LEU A 423 30.83 3.86 -1.28
N LYS A 424 31.97 3.88 -0.58
CA LYS A 424 32.06 4.38 0.80
C LYS A 424 31.62 5.84 0.90
N THR A 425 32.15 6.71 0.05
CA THR A 425 31.75 8.12 -0.06
C THR A 425 30.26 8.26 -0.40
N GLY A 426 29.74 7.44 -1.32
CA GLY A 426 28.31 7.41 -1.65
C GLY A 426 27.43 7.04 -0.46
N ILE A 427 27.84 6.06 0.36
CA ILE A 427 27.13 5.67 1.58
C ILE A 427 27.17 6.78 2.63
N SER A 428 28.32 7.44 2.83
CA SER A 428 28.43 8.58 3.75
C SER A 428 27.55 9.75 3.32
N ALA A 429 27.55 10.12 2.04
CA ALA A 429 26.69 11.17 1.49
C ALA A 429 25.19 10.82 1.64
N ALA A 430 24.81 9.58 1.33
CA ALA A 430 23.44 9.08 1.51
C ALA A 430 23.01 9.16 2.98
N LYS A 431 23.90 8.80 3.92
CA LYS A 431 23.66 8.94 5.36
C LYS A 431 23.48 10.39 5.78
N GLU A 432 24.38 11.29 5.39
CA GLU A 432 24.30 12.72 5.73
C GLU A 432 22.99 13.34 5.22
N LYS A 433 22.61 13.03 3.98
CA LYS A 433 21.36 13.46 3.36
C LYS A 433 20.14 12.88 4.08
N PHE A 434 20.14 11.59 4.39
CA PHE A 434 19.09 10.93 5.16
C PHE A 434 18.92 11.60 6.53
N ASP A 435 20.00 11.72 7.30
CA ASP A 435 19.99 12.31 8.65
C ASP A 435 19.56 13.79 8.60
N ALA A 436 19.94 14.55 7.58
CA ALA A 436 19.49 15.92 7.37
C ALA A 436 17.99 16.00 7.04
N THR A 437 17.48 15.12 6.17
CA THR A 437 16.05 15.08 5.81
C THR A 437 15.19 14.63 7.00
N MET A 438 15.56 13.56 7.71
CA MET A 438 14.76 13.06 8.84
C MET A 438 14.64 14.08 9.98
N LYS A 439 15.68 14.90 10.23
CA LYS A 439 15.63 16.01 11.20
C LYS A 439 14.58 17.08 10.90
N THR A 440 14.09 17.17 9.65
CA THR A 440 13.04 18.13 9.28
C THR A 440 11.63 17.60 9.53
N LEU A 441 11.47 16.28 9.69
CA LEU A 441 10.17 15.66 9.88
C LEU A 441 9.76 15.71 11.35
N THR A 442 8.57 16.26 11.62
CA THR A 442 7.86 16.11 12.89
C THR A 442 6.71 15.14 12.71
N ILE A 443 6.50 14.23 13.66
CA ILE A 443 5.30 13.40 13.74
C ILE A 443 4.68 13.58 15.13
N ASP A 444 3.36 13.71 15.19
CA ASP A 444 2.59 13.76 16.44
C ASP A 444 1.23 13.05 16.22
N PHE A 445 0.51 12.70 17.28
CA PHE A 445 -0.72 11.91 17.20
C PHE A 445 -1.80 12.34 18.21
N ILE A 446 -3.05 11.99 17.92
CA ILE A 446 -4.16 12.04 18.89
C ILE A 446 -5.00 10.77 18.87
N GLN A 447 -5.64 10.50 20.01
CA GLN A 447 -6.74 9.55 20.14
C GLN A 447 -7.93 10.27 20.75
N PHE A 448 -8.98 10.48 19.96
CA PHE A 448 -10.22 11.11 20.38
C PHE A 448 -11.19 10.05 20.91
N HIS A 449 -11.29 9.94 22.24
CA HIS A 449 -12.00 8.85 22.93
C HIS A 449 -13.48 9.13 23.26
N ARG A 450 -14.02 10.30 22.86
CA ARG A 450 -15.44 10.66 23.11
C ARG A 450 -16.42 9.84 22.24
N GLY A 451 -15.96 9.31 21.11
CA GLY A 451 -16.73 8.36 20.29
C GLY A 451 -16.13 8.13 18.91
N GLY A 452 -16.73 7.23 18.14
CA GLY A 452 -16.28 6.84 16.81
C GLY A 452 -17.43 6.40 15.88
N LYS A 453 -17.20 5.37 15.06
CA LYS A 453 -18.14 4.88 14.04
C LYS A 453 -19.53 4.58 14.61
N GLU A 454 -19.65 4.06 15.83
CA GLU A 454 -20.97 3.75 16.41
C GLU A 454 -21.83 4.99 16.59
N PHE A 455 -21.28 6.02 17.23
CA PHE A 455 -21.97 7.29 17.47
C PHE A 455 -22.32 7.96 16.14
N LEU A 456 -21.36 8.08 15.23
CA LEU A 456 -21.55 8.76 13.95
C LEU A 456 -22.59 8.06 13.05
N LYS A 457 -22.62 6.71 13.07
CA LYS A 457 -23.68 5.94 12.40
C LYS A 457 -25.06 6.11 13.05
N LYS A 458 -25.15 6.21 14.38
CA LYS A 458 -26.42 6.53 15.08
C LYS A 458 -26.94 7.91 14.65
N GLN A 459 -26.05 8.88 14.43
CA GLN A 459 -26.36 10.19 13.86
C GLN A 459 -26.59 10.20 12.33
N LYS A 460 -26.56 9.04 11.67
CA LYS A 460 -26.71 8.87 10.20
C LYS A 460 -25.65 9.61 9.37
N LEU A 461 -24.47 9.84 9.94
CA LEU A 461 -23.35 10.49 9.27
C LEU A 461 -22.30 9.46 8.82
N SER A 462 -21.63 9.76 7.71
CA SER A 462 -20.43 9.03 7.30
C SER A 462 -19.30 9.34 8.31
N PRO A 463 -18.75 8.34 9.02
CA PRO A 463 -17.69 8.59 9.99
C PRO A 463 -16.42 9.17 9.36
N ASP A 464 -16.18 8.76 8.12
CA ASP A 464 -15.06 9.20 7.28
C ASP A 464 -15.20 10.67 6.87
N SER A 465 -16.37 11.07 6.37
CA SER A 465 -16.65 12.47 6.00
C SER A 465 -16.64 13.41 7.23
N VAL A 466 -16.88 12.88 8.43
CA VAL A 466 -16.73 13.61 9.70
C VAL A 466 -15.26 13.85 10.03
N ALA A 467 -14.39 12.86 9.88
CA ALA A 467 -12.94 13.03 10.05
C ALA A 467 -12.38 14.04 9.04
N GLN A 468 -12.75 13.91 7.76
CA GLN A 468 -12.34 14.86 6.71
C GLN A 468 -12.80 16.29 7.01
N LEU A 469 -14.05 16.49 7.45
CA LEU A 469 -14.54 17.81 7.86
C LEU A 469 -13.79 18.36 9.08
N ALA A 470 -13.41 17.52 10.05
CA ALA A 470 -12.59 17.93 11.18
C ALA A 470 -11.20 18.43 10.74
N PHE A 471 -10.57 17.81 9.72
CA PHE A 471 -9.31 18.30 9.15
C PHE A 471 -9.47 19.66 8.45
N GLN A 472 -10.55 19.87 7.69
CA GLN A 472 -10.85 21.16 7.07
C GLN A 472 -11.11 22.25 8.14
N MET A 473 -11.86 21.92 9.20
CA MET A 473 -12.10 22.81 10.35
C MET A 473 -10.81 23.15 11.09
N ALA A 474 -9.94 22.17 11.32
CA ALA A 474 -8.67 22.35 12.00
C ALA A 474 -7.72 23.25 11.20
N PHE A 475 -7.58 23.03 9.90
CA PHE A 475 -6.73 23.84 9.05
C PHE A 475 -7.25 25.29 8.93
N LEU A 476 -8.57 25.47 8.81
CA LEU A 476 -9.18 26.81 8.82
C LEU A 476 -8.94 27.52 10.15
N ARG A 477 -9.06 26.81 11.29
CA ARG A 477 -8.80 27.36 12.63
C ARG A 477 -7.34 27.76 12.84
N GLN A 478 -6.38 26.97 12.35
CA GLN A 478 -4.95 27.23 12.53
C GLN A 478 -4.38 28.26 11.54
N TYR A 479 -4.81 28.23 10.27
CA TYR A 479 -4.19 28.99 9.18
C TYR A 479 -5.13 29.96 8.44
N GLY A 480 -6.42 30.02 8.81
CA GLY A 480 -7.39 30.97 8.25
C GLY A 480 -7.70 30.78 6.75
N LYS A 481 -7.43 29.59 6.19
CA LYS A 481 -7.55 29.30 4.75
C LYS A 481 -8.20 27.94 4.48
N THR A 482 -8.75 27.78 3.27
CA THR A 482 -9.03 26.46 2.67
C THR A 482 -7.90 26.12 1.70
N VAL A 483 -7.49 24.85 1.61
CA VAL A 483 -6.34 24.41 0.80
C VAL A 483 -6.63 23.13 0.03
N ALA A 484 -5.83 22.88 -1.01
CA ALA A 484 -5.89 21.65 -1.79
C ALA A 484 -5.75 20.43 -0.87
N THR A 485 -6.79 19.61 -0.86
CA THR A 485 -6.90 18.40 -0.04
C THR A 485 -7.02 17.19 -0.95
N TYR A 486 -6.32 16.12 -0.60
CA TYR A 486 -6.29 14.84 -1.29
C TYR A 486 -6.74 13.74 -0.34
N GLU A 487 -7.61 12.87 -0.82
CA GLU A 487 -7.97 11.61 -0.17
C GLU A 487 -7.92 10.48 -1.21
N SER A 488 -7.30 9.35 -0.83
CA SER A 488 -7.15 8.20 -1.71
C SER A 488 -8.42 7.34 -1.72
N CYS A 489 -8.97 7.06 -2.90
CA CYS A 489 -10.09 6.13 -3.08
C CYS A 489 -9.72 4.98 -4.02
N SER A 490 -10.02 3.74 -3.65
CA SER A 490 -9.72 2.58 -4.51
C SER A 490 -10.70 2.46 -5.68
N THR A 491 -10.16 2.21 -6.86
CA THR A 491 -10.93 1.84 -8.07
C THR A 491 -10.77 0.35 -8.42
N ALA A 492 -10.27 -0.46 -7.48
CA ALA A 492 -9.98 -1.88 -7.70
C ALA A 492 -11.20 -2.74 -8.07
N ALA A 493 -12.45 -2.25 -7.92
CA ALA A 493 -13.63 -2.93 -8.44
C ALA A 493 -13.68 -3.04 -9.99
N PHE A 494 -12.72 -2.42 -10.68
CA PHE A 494 -12.55 -2.45 -12.14
C PHE A 494 -11.23 -3.13 -12.53
N LYS A 495 -11.20 -3.72 -13.73
CA LYS A 495 -10.03 -4.40 -14.32
C LYS A 495 -8.83 -3.44 -14.40
N HIS A 496 -7.73 -3.84 -13.76
CA HIS A 496 -6.51 -3.03 -13.54
C HIS A 496 -6.83 -1.63 -13.00
N GLY A 497 -7.83 -1.53 -12.11
CA GLY A 497 -8.11 -0.34 -11.33
C GLY A 497 -6.91 0.06 -10.48
N ARG A 498 -6.77 1.37 -10.23
CA ARG A 498 -5.74 1.96 -9.37
C ARG A 498 -6.43 2.74 -8.24
N THR A 499 -5.97 3.95 -7.92
CA THR A 499 -6.69 4.92 -7.09
C THR A 499 -7.34 6.02 -7.93
N GLU A 500 -8.37 6.68 -7.38
CA GLU A 500 -8.88 7.99 -7.80
C GLU A 500 -8.79 8.94 -6.59
N THR A 501 -8.74 10.25 -6.84
CA THR A 501 -8.74 11.27 -5.78
C THR A 501 -10.18 11.61 -5.38
N ILE A 502 -10.50 11.46 -4.10
CA ILE A 502 -11.58 12.24 -3.49
C ILE A 502 -11.01 13.63 -3.15
N ARG A 503 -11.81 14.68 -3.35
CA ARG A 503 -11.49 16.07 -2.98
C ARG A 503 -12.39 16.51 -1.82
N PRO A 504 -11.97 16.30 -0.55
CA PRO A 504 -12.77 16.68 0.61
C PRO A 504 -12.92 18.19 0.78
N ALA A 505 -11.95 18.98 0.32
CA ALA A 505 -12.09 20.42 0.16
C ALA A 505 -13.11 20.72 -0.95
N SER A 506 -14.30 21.15 -0.55
CA SER A 506 -15.43 21.46 -1.42
C SER A 506 -16.02 22.80 -1.01
N VAL A 507 -16.87 23.41 -1.86
CA VAL A 507 -17.68 24.59 -1.49
C VAL A 507 -18.37 24.39 -0.14
N PHE A 508 -18.67 23.15 0.19
CA PHE A 508 -19.59 22.75 1.22
C PHE A 508 -18.94 22.34 2.53
N THR A 509 -17.75 21.72 2.47
CA THR A 509 -16.88 21.56 3.63
C THR A 509 -16.19 22.88 3.93
N ARG A 510 -15.78 23.68 2.94
CA ARG A 510 -15.43 25.09 3.16
C ARG A 510 -16.57 25.79 3.87
N ARG A 511 -17.78 25.78 3.31
CA ARG A 511 -18.98 26.35 3.94
C ARG A 511 -19.33 25.70 5.29
N CYS A 512 -18.91 24.47 5.61
CA CYS A 512 -19.18 23.80 6.90
C CYS A 512 -18.07 24.00 7.96
N SER A 513 -16.83 24.15 7.52
CA SER A 513 -15.68 24.53 8.34
C SER A 513 -15.70 26.00 8.65
N GLU A 514 -16.08 26.80 7.64
CA GLU A 514 -16.81 28.02 7.84
C GLU A 514 -17.96 27.68 8.80
N ALA A 515 -19.02 26.89 8.57
CA ALA A 515 -20.17 26.73 9.51
C ALA A 515 -19.95 26.59 11.02
N PHE A 516 -19.03 25.75 11.45
CA PHE A 516 -18.66 25.65 12.87
C PHE A 516 -17.89 26.88 13.40
N VAL A 517 -17.77 27.88 12.53
CA VAL A 517 -17.27 29.25 12.64
C VAL A 517 -18.29 30.30 12.05
N ARG A 518 -19.04 30.03 10.93
CA ARG A 518 -19.99 30.79 10.02
C ARG A 518 -20.65 29.92 8.85
N GLU A 519 -21.96 29.55 8.88
CA GLU A 519 -22.88 28.50 8.23
C GLU A 519 -22.75 27.67 6.85
N PRO A 520 -23.44 26.46 6.60
CA PRO A 520 -22.99 25.14 5.93
C PRO A 520 -23.59 24.47 4.60
N SER A 521 -22.91 23.44 3.98
CA SER A 521 -23.40 22.03 3.52
C SER A 521 -23.44 21.44 2.03
N LYS A 522 -23.01 20.14 1.80
CA LYS A 522 -23.09 19.14 0.61
C LYS A 522 -21.79 18.57 -0.12
N HIS A 523 -21.82 17.76 -1.23
CA HIS A 523 -20.66 16.96 -1.81
C HIS A 523 -20.75 16.54 -3.34
N SER A 524 -19.69 15.96 -3.98
CA SER A 524 -19.64 15.54 -5.44
C SER A 524 -18.70 14.35 -5.84
N GLN A 525 -18.50 14.08 -7.15
CA GLN A 525 -17.77 12.93 -7.77
C GLN A 525 -16.38 13.32 -8.36
N GLY A 526 -15.45 12.37 -8.53
CA GLY A 526 -14.03 12.61 -8.90
C GLY A 526 -13.73 12.97 -10.38
N PHE A 527 -12.52 13.52 -10.60
CA PHE A 527 -12.04 14.02 -11.90
C PHE A 527 -10.51 13.91 -12.16
N ASP A 528 -9.69 13.72 -11.12
CA ASP A 528 -8.23 13.91 -11.19
C ASP A 528 -7.52 12.94 -12.14
N ARG A 529 -7.85 11.63 -12.10
CA ARG A 529 -7.19 10.65 -12.99
C ARG A 529 -7.49 10.90 -14.47
N HIS A 530 -8.66 11.44 -14.82
CA HIS A 530 -8.97 11.78 -16.21
C HIS A 530 -8.12 12.96 -16.69
N LEU A 531 -8.01 14.04 -15.91
CA LEU A 531 -7.14 15.18 -16.27
C LEU A 531 -5.67 14.78 -16.36
N PHE A 532 -5.20 13.92 -15.46
CA PHE A 532 -3.83 13.38 -15.51
C PHE A 532 -3.58 12.53 -16.76
N ALA A 533 -4.50 11.63 -17.13
CA ALA A 533 -4.36 10.80 -18.32
C ALA A 533 -4.32 11.63 -19.62
N LEU A 534 -5.15 12.68 -19.72
CA LEU A 534 -5.11 13.62 -20.84
C LEU A 534 -3.78 14.39 -20.92
N ARG A 535 -3.20 14.78 -19.76
CA ARG A 535 -1.89 15.44 -19.67
C ARG A 535 -0.75 14.51 -20.12
N TYR A 536 -0.79 13.27 -19.64
CA TYR A 536 0.17 12.23 -20.01
C TYR A 536 0.11 11.92 -21.53
N LEU A 537 -1.11 11.79 -22.08
CA LEU A 537 -1.31 11.55 -23.51
C LEU A 537 -0.76 12.69 -24.38
N ALA A 538 -0.97 13.96 -23.98
CA ALA A 538 -0.38 15.10 -24.68
C ALA A 538 1.15 15.02 -24.73
N ALA A 539 1.79 14.77 -23.58
CA ALA A 539 3.25 14.61 -23.49
C ALA A 539 3.77 13.42 -24.32
N ALA A 540 3.13 12.26 -24.21
CA ALA A 540 3.50 11.05 -24.97
C ALA A 540 3.34 11.21 -26.50
N LYS A 541 2.53 12.17 -26.95
CA LYS A 541 2.32 12.54 -28.35
C LYS A 541 3.23 13.68 -28.84
N GLY A 542 4.07 14.25 -27.97
CA GLY A 542 4.86 15.45 -28.29
C GLY A 542 4.03 16.72 -28.48
N VAL A 543 2.79 16.74 -28.00
CA VAL A 543 1.91 17.92 -28.06
C VAL A 543 2.35 18.90 -26.96
N ALA A 544 2.50 20.18 -27.32
CA ALA A 544 2.78 21.24 -26.36
C ALA A 544 1.74 21.25 -25.23
N LEU A 545 2.20 21.36 -23.99
CA LEU A 545 1.37 21.19 -22.79
C LEU A 545 0.19 22.19 -22.81
N PRO A 546 -1.08 21.72 -22.88
CA PRO A 546 -2.25 22.61 -22.96
C PRO A 546 -2.33 23.63 -21.81
N GLU A 547 -2.82 24.84 -22.11
CA GLU A 547 -2.83 25.99 -21.18
C GLU A 547 -3.53 25.71 -19.84
N LEU A 548 -4.56 24.85 -19.83
CA LEU A 548 -5.22 24.37 -18.61
C LEU A 548 -4.22 23.77 -17.58
N TYR A 549 -3.14 23.15 -18.05
CA TYR A 549 -2.11 22.56 -17.18
C TYR A 549 -0.98 23.55 -16.83
N LEU A 550 -0.90 24.68 -17.55
CA LEU A 550 0.01 25.78 -17.24
C LEU A 550 -0.61 26.74 -16.21
N ASP A 551 -1.94 26.77 -16.09
CA ASP A 551 -2.71 27.52 -15.09
C ASP A 551 -2.14 27.32 -13.66
N PRO A 552 -1.80 28.42 -12.94
CA PRO A 552 -1.48 28.35 -11.51
C PRO A 552 -2.51 27.58 -10.69
N ALA A 553 -3.81 27.64 -11.02
CA ALA A 553 -4.85 26.89 -10.31
C ALA A 553 -4.69 25.36 -10.48
N TYR A 554 -4.27 24.88 -11.66
CA TYR A 554 -3.99 23.45 -11.87
C TYR A 554 -2.76 22.98 -11.08
N ARG A 555 -1.77 23.86 -10.89
CA ARG A 555 -0.62 23.57 -10.01
C ARG A 555 -1.06 23.54 -8.54
N GLN A 556 -1.83 24.54 -8.11
CA GLN A 556 -2.32 24.67 -6.74
C GLN A 556 -3.17 23.46 -6.29
N ILE A 557 -4.11 22.99 -7.11
CA ILE A 557 -4.97 21.84 -6.75
C ILE A 557 -4.19 20.51 -6.69
N ASN A 558 -3.03 20.43 -7.34
CA ASN A 558 -2.13 19.27 -7.29
C ASN A 558 -1.04 19.41 -6.22
N HIS A 559 -0.88 20.61 -5.63
CA HIS A 559 -0.01 20.89 -4.50
C HIS A 559 -0.74 20.57 -3.18
N ASN A 560 -0.88 19.28 -2.88
CA ASN A 560 -1.77 18.78 -1.84
C ASN A 560 -1.23 19.03 -0.42
N ILE A 561 -1.54 20.21 0.14
CA ILE A 561 -1.17 20.60 1.52
C ILE A 561 -1.80 19.67 2.55
N LEU A 562 -3.04 19.21 2.35
CA LEU A 562 -3.67 18.19 3.19
C LEU A 562 -3.75 16.87 2.43
N SER A 563 -2.74 16.02 2.59
CA SER A 563 -2.75 14.67 2.05
C SER A 563 -3.25 13.69 3.12
N THR A 564 -4.33 12.99 2.84
CA THR A 564 -5.03 12.14 3.82
C THR A 564 -5.20 10.71 3.29
N SER A 565 -5.11 9.72 4.19
CA SER A 565 -5.42 8.33 3.88
C SER A 565 -6.01 7.63 5.09
N THR A 566 -7.12 6.92 4.89
CA THR A 566 -7.75 6.10 5.92
C THR A 566 -7.33 4.64 5.83
N LEU A 567 -7.16 3.99 6.98
CA LEU A 567 -6.94 2.56 7.09
C LEU A 567 -7.85 2.00 8.19
N THR A 568 -8.86 1.22 7.80
CA THR A 568 -9.70 0.47 8.75
C THR A 568 -9.34 -1.00 8.72
N SER A 569 -8.77 -1.51 9.81
CA SER A 569 -8.61 -2.94 10.06
C SER A 569 -8.47 -3.20 11.56
N PRO A 570 -9.00 -4.32 12.11
CA PRO A 570 -8.73 -4.74 13.48
C PRO A 570 -7.26 -5.15 13.72
N ALA A 571 -6.49 -5.43 12.65
CA ALA A 571 -5.07 -5.75 12.75
C ALA A 571 -4.19 -4.50 12.90
N VAL A 572 -4.64 -3.33 12.42
CA VAL A 572 -3.85 -2.10 12.38
C VAL A 572 -3.95 -1.37 13.71
N ASN A 573 -2.80 -1.01 14.28
CA ASN A 573 -2.69 -0.13 15.43
C ASN A 573 -2.68 1.34 15.01
N ILE A 574 -1.76 1.67 14.10
CA ILE A 574 -1.53 3.00 13.54
C ILE A 574 -0.87 2.86 12.16
N GLY A 575 -1.12 3.80 11.26
CA GLY A 575 -0.41 3.92 9.99
C GLY A 575 0.11 5.34 9.81
N GLY A 576 1.00 5.55 8.84
CA GLY A 576 1.56 6.88 8.59
C GLY A 576 2.38 6.98 7.31
N PHE A 577 2.52 8.21 6.85
CA PHE A 577 3.30 8.64 5.69
C PHE A 577 3.72 10.11 5.91
N ALA A 578 4.75 10.59 5.21
CA ALA A 578 5.19 11.99 5.32
C ALA A 578 4.32 12.92 4.45
N PRO A 579 4.44 14.25 4.57
CA PRO A 579 3.79 15.17 3.64
C PRO A 579 4.28 14.98 2.20
N VAL A 580 3.35 15.07 1.24
CA VAL A 580 3.66 14.98 -0.20
C VAL A 580 4.15 16.32 -0.80
N VAL A 581 4.16 17.39 -0.01
CA VAL A 581 4.70 18.72 -0.36
C VAL A 581 5.42 19.35 0.84
N PRO A 582 6.43 20.22 0.67
CA PRO A 582 7.25 20.76 1.75
C PRO A 582 6.50 21.59 2.81
N ASP A 583 5.36 22.16 2.48
CA ASP A 583 4.47 22.90 3.39
C ASP A 583 3.17 22.15 3.68
N GLY A 584 3.17 20.81 3.57
CA GLY A 584 2.00 19.96 3.77
C GLY A 584 1.95 19.25 5.12
N PHE A 585 0.85 18.51 5.29
CA PHE A 585 0.66 17.47 6.29
C PHE A 585 0.43 16.12 5.62
N GLY A 586 1.03 15.06 6.16
CA GLY A 586 0.62 13.67 5.89
C GLY A 586 -0.27 13.17 7.03
N ILE A 587 -1.53 12.86 6.73
CA ILE A 587 -2.55 12.53 7.74
C ILE A 587 -3.01 11.09 7.54
N GLY A 588 -2.44 10.17 8.33
CA GLY A 588 -2.93 8.80 8.47
C GLY A 588 -4.00 8.76 9.56
N TYR A 589 -5.22 8.33 9.25
CA TYR A 589 -6.30 8.28 10.26
C TYR A 589 -7.12 7.00 10.22
N ALA A 590 -7.74 6.70 11.36
CA ALA A 590 -8.64 5.56 11.52
C ALA A 590 -9.79 5.96 12.44
N VAL A 591 -11.02 5.81 11.97
CA VAL A 591 -12.21 5.91 12.82
C VAL A 591 -12.50 4.51 13.34
N HIS A 592 -12.27 4.25 14.63
CA HIS A 592 -12.64 3.00 15.28
C HIS A 592 -14.09 3.09 15.76
N ASP A 593 -14.65 2.03 16.36
CA ASP A 593 -16.05 2.02 16.76
C ASP A 593 -16.37 3.06 17.85
N ASN A 594 -15.46 3.21 18.81
CA ASN A 594 -15.62 4.08 19.99
C ASN A 594 -14.60 5.24 20.08
N TRP A 595 -13.65 5.36 19.16
CA TRP A 595 -12.64 6.43 19.16
C TRP A 595 -12.14 6.76 17.75
N ILE A 596 -11.45 7.88 17.58
CA ILE A 596 -10.81 8.29 16.31
C ILE A 596 -9.33 8.54 16.53
N GLY A 597 -8.47 7.88 15.75
CA GLY A 597 -7.02 8.05 15.76
C GLY A 597 -6.53 8.87 14.57
N CYS A 598 -5.63 9.81 14.81
CA CYS A 598 -4.91 10.54 13.76
C CYS A 598 -3.41 10.54 14.05
N ASN A 599 -2.62 10.17 13.05
CA ASN A 599 -1.16 10.27 13.00
C ASN A 599 -0.82 11.35 11.96
N VAL A 600 -0.20 12.45 12.40
CA VAL A 600 0.06 13.61 11.54
C VAL A 600 1.54 13.90 11.48
N SER A 601 2.06 13.89 10.26
CA SER A 601 3.43 14.27 9.93
C SER A 601 3.47 15.67 9.32
N CYS A 602 4.54 16.44 9.57
CA CYS A 602 4.78 17.73 8.95
C CYS A 602 6.28 18.05 8.81
N TYR A 603 6.60 18.97 7.90
CA TYR A 603 7.93 19.59 7.78
C TYR A 603 7.95 20.97 8.48
N PRO A 604 9.10 21.67 8.61
CA PRO A 604 9.22 22.86 9.46
C PRO A 604 8.37 24.08 9.04
N GLY A 605 7.78 24.05 7.84
CA GLY A 605 6.79 25.05 7.39
C GLY A 605 5.39 24.88 8.01
N ARG A 606 5.18 23.88 8.88
CA ARG A 606 3.91 23.53 9.51
C ARG A 606 4.12 23.08 10.96
N ASN A 607 3.02 22.96 11.72
CA ASN A 607 3.02 22.54 13.12
C ASN A 607 1.98 21.44 13.36
N ALA A 608 2.40 20.17 13.36
CA ALA A 608 1.54 19.01 13.53
C ALA A 608 0.82 19.01 14.90
N ARG A 609 1.50 19.43 15.97
CA ARG A 609 0.95 19.43 17.33
C ARG A 609 -0.22 20.39 17.50
N GLU A 610 -0.05 21.63 17.01
CA GLU A 610 -1.11 22.64 17.01
C GLU A 610 -2.25 22.28 16.04
N PHE A 611 -1.93 21.70 14.88
CA PHE A 611 -2.95 21.18 13.95
C PHE A 611 -3.82 20.12 14.64
N LEU A 612 -3.19 19.18 15.34
CA LEU A 612 -3.86 18.12 16.09
C LEU A 612 -4.70 18.64 17.26
N GLN A 613 -4.26 19.69 17.97
CA GLN A 613 -5.09 20.40 18.94
C GLN A 613 -6.33 21.00 18.28
N CYS A 614 -6.19 21.58 17.09
CA CYS A 614 -7.31 22.10 16.30
C CYS A 614 -8.24 20.98 15.79
N VAL A 615 -7.71 19.80 15.42
CA VAL A 615 -8.50 18.60 15.07
C VAL A 615 -9.28 18.08 16.27
N HIS A 616 -8.65 17.94 17.44
CA HIS A 616 -9.34 17.51 18.65
C HIS A 616 -10.46 18.48 19.02
N LYS A 617 -10.21 19.80 18.97
CA LYS A 617 -11.24 20.82 19.22
C LYS A 617 -12.34 20.77 18.16
N ALA A 618 -12.02 20.56 16.88
CA ALA A 618 -13.02 20.39 15.82
C ALA A 618 -13.92 19.17 16.07
N LEU A 619 -13.35 18.03 16.47
CA LEU A 619 -14.12 16.84 16.83
C LEU A 619 -15.00 17.07 18.07
N GLU A 620 -14.50 17.75 19.11
CA GLU A 620 -15.32 18.15 20.27
C GLU A 620 -16.51 19.04 19.85
N ASP A 621 -16.27 20.06 19.01
CA ASP A 621 -17.30 20.99 18.54
C ASP A 621 -18.38 20.25 17.72
N MET A 622 -17.96 19.32 16.86
CA MET A 622 -18.87 18.48 16.07
C MET A 622 -19.70 17.53 16.93
N PHE A 623 -19.10 16.93 17.97
CA PHE A 623 -19.81 16.05 18.90
C PHE A 623 -20.77 16.83 19.82
N ASP A 624 -20.38 18.01 20.30
CA ASP A 624 -21.29 18.91 21.03
C ASP A 624 -22.51 19.28 20.17
N ALA A 625 -22.31 19.68 18.90
CA ALA A 625 -23.41 19.99 17.98
C ALA A 625 -24.32 18.78 17.67
N MET A 626 -23.74 17.58 17.47
CA MET A 626 -24.50 16.34 17.28
C MET A 626 -25.31 15.91 18.51
N GLU A 627 -24.91 16.34 19.71
CA GLU A 627 -25.63 16.12 20.96
C GLU A 627 -26.60 17.27 21.31
N GLY A 628 -26.74 18.28 20.45
CA GLY A 628 -27.61 19.44 20.67
C GLY A 628 -27.08 20.45 21.70
N LYS A 629 -25.79 20.41 22.02
CA LYS A 629 -25.13 21.37 22.92
C LYS A 629 -24.64 22.59 22.15
N SER A 630 -24.67 23.75 22.80
CA SER A 630 -24.01 24.96 22.28
C SER A 630 -22.50 24.73 22.20
N ILE A 631 -21.91 25.07 21.04
CA ILE A 631 -20.45 24.98 20.82
C ILE A 631 -19.76 25.96 21.78
N LYS A 632 -18.72 25.47 22.48
CA LYS A 632 -17.93 26.28 23.41
C LYS A 632 -16.99 27.20 22.61
N THR A 633 -17.28 28.49 22.62
CA THR A 633 -16.42 29.56 22.08
C THR A 633 -15.07 29.62 22.78
#